data_AF-A0AAW0HZL6-F1
#
_entry.id   AF-A0AAW0HZL6-F1
#
_cell.length_a   1.000
_cell.length_b   1.000
_cell.length_c   1.000
_cell.angle_alpha   90.00
_cell.angle_beta   90.00
_cell.angle_gamma   90.00
#
_symmetry.space_group_name_H-M   'P 1'
#
loop_
_entity.id
_entity.type
_entity.pdbx_description
1 polymer ?
#
loop_
_entity_poly.entity_id
_entity_poly.type
_entity_poly.pdbx_seq_one_letter_code
_entity_poly.pdbx_strand_id
1 'polypeptide(L)'
;MLAYERRFPTCPLIPMFVDSDTVSEFKSEDGAIHVIERRCKLDIDAPRLLKKIAGVDYVYFVQKNSLNSRERTLHIEAHNETFSNRVIIHEHCCYTVSRDPSSLELRGRVQTLLKQDGSWCFHQLLLLLWDERHG
;
A
#
# COMPACT_ATOMS: atom_id res chain seq x y z
N MET A 1 -12.53 -4.59 -3.67
CA MET A 1 -11.82 -3.83 -4.72
C MET A 1 -12.26 -2.37 -4.76
N LEU A 2 -13.53 -2.07 -5.09
CA LEU A 2 -14.02 -0.70 -5.30
C LEU A 2 -13.68 0.29 -4.17
N ALA A 3 -13.87 -0.09 -2.90
CA ALA A 3 -13.53 0.78 -1.77
C ALA A 3 -12.03 1.06 -1.66
N TYR A 4 -11.18 0.11 -2.04
CA TYR A 4 -9.73 0.27 -2.04
C TYR A 4 -9.27 1.15 -3.21
N GLU A 5 -9.84 0.98 -4.40
CA GLU A 5 -9.50 1.78 -5.58
C GLU A 5 -9.88 3.25 -5.45
N ARG A 6 -10.93 3.57 -4.69
CA ARG A 6 -11.33 4.95 -4.37
C ARG A 6 -10.27 5.74 -3.59
N ARG A 7 -9.22 5.07 -3.11
CA ARG A 7 -8.10 5.73 -2.44
C ARG A 7 -7.12 6.38 -3.41
N PHE A 8 -7.27 6.21 -4.72
CA PHE A 8 -6.39 6.74 -5.75
C PHE A 8 -7.10 7.80 -6.61
N PRO A 9 -6.39 8.81 -7.14
CA PRO A 9 -4.94 9.04 -6.98
C PRO A 9 -4.56 9.72 -5.66
N THR A 10 -5.55 10.16 -4.88
CA THR A 10 -5.38 10.74 -3.54
C THR A 10 -6.37 10.12 -2.57
N CYS A 11 -6.06 10.18 -1.28
CA CYS A 11 -6.91 9.65 -0.23
C CYS A 11 -7.10 10.70 0.88
N PRO A 12 -8.32 11.23 1.10
CA PRO A 12 -8.56 12.22 2.16
C PRO A 12 -8.16 11.75 3.56
N LEU A 13 -8.22 10.45 3.82
CA LEU A 13 -7.82 9.84 5.09
C LEU A 13 -6.30 9.76 5.26
N ILE A 14 -5.55 9.95 4.18
CA ILE A 14 -4.08 9.91 4.17
C ILE A 14 -3.61 11.21 3.51
N PRO A 15 -3.62 12.36 4.23
CA PRO A 15 -3.34 13.67 3.63
C PRO A 15 -1.95 13.80 2.99
N MET A 16 -1.00 12.99 3.44
CA MET A 16 0.34 12.88 2.86
C MET A 16 0.34 12.12 1.53
N PHE A 17 -0.67 11.32 1.20
CA PHE A 17 -0.77 10.62 -0.07
C PHE A 17 -1.38 11.54 -1.12
N VAL A 18 -0.48 12.18 -1.88
CA VAL A 18 -0.81 13.33 -2.71
C VAL A 18 -0.94 13.01 -4.19
N ASP A 19 -0.45 11.85 -4.64
CA ASP A 19 -0.60 11.45 -6.04
C ASP A 19 -0.33 9.96 -6.28
N SER A 20 -0.82 9.45 -7.41
CA SER A 20 -0.34 8.20 -7.98
C SER A 20 -0.55 8.11 -9.48
N ASP A 21 0.45 7.55 -10.16
CA ASP A 21 0.40 7.23 -11.58
C ASP A 21 0.32 5.73 -11.81
N THR A 22 -0.54 5.29 -12.73
CA THR A 22 -0.55 3.88 -13.18
C THR A 22 0.70 3.59 -14.02
N VAL A 23 1.52 2.65 -13.56
CA VAL A 23 2.73 2.18 -14.23
C VAL A 23 2.41 1.04 -15.19
N SER A 24 1.58 0.10 -14.75
CA SER A 24 1.15 -1.02 -15.57
C SER A 24 -0.26 -1.47 -15.18
N GLU A 25 -1.03 -1.95 -16.15
CA GLU A 25 -2.35 -2.52 -15.89
C GLU A 25 -2.59 -3.72 -16.81
N PHE A 26 -3.12 -4.79 -16.22
CA PHE A 26 -3.50 -6.01 -16.91
C PHE A 26 -4.87 -6.46 -16.42
N LYS A 27 -5.73 -6.85 -17.35
CA LYS A 27 -7.03 -7.49 -17.07
C LYS A 27 -7.11 -8.77 -17.89
N SER A 28 -7.54 -9.86 -17.27
CA SER A 28 -7.84 -11.09 -18.01
C SER A 28 -9.03 -10.88 -18.93
N GLU A 29 -9.12 -11.67 -20.00
CA GLU A 29 -10.20 -11.60 -21.00
C GLU A 29 -11.60 -11.75 -20.38
N ASP A 30 -11.72 -12.58 -19.34
CA ASP A 30 -12.96 -12.80 -18.61
C ASP A 30 -13.20 -11.79 -17.47
N GLY A 31 -12.29 -10.85 -17.26
CA GLY A 31 -12.35 -9.83 -16.21
C GLY A 31 -12.17 -10.34 -14.78
N ALA A 32 -11.89 -11.63 -14.57
CA ALA A 32 -11.74 -12.20 -13.24
C ALA A 32 -10.45 -11.77 -12.54
N ILE A 33 -9.38 -11.53 -13.30
CA ILE A 33 -8.07 -11.13 -12.80
C ILE A 33 -7.82 -9.69 -13.23
N HIS A 34 -7.48 -8.84 -12.28
CA HIS A 34 -7.05 -7.47 -12.53
C HIS A 34 -5.78 -7.20 -11.72
N VAL A 35 -4.71 -6.92 -12.43
CA VAL A 35 -3.43 -6.53 -11.85
C VAL A 35 -3.14 -5.09 -12.25
N ILE A 36 -2.89 -4.24 -11.29
CA ILE A 36 -2.56 -2.84 -11.53
C ILE A 36 -1.42 -2.41 -10.61
N GLU A 37 -0.41 -1.80 -11.21
CA GLU A 37 0.76 -1.27 -10.53
C GLU A 37 0.74 0.25 -10.63
N ARG A 38 0.97 0.90 -9.50
CA ARG A 38 0.97 2.35 -9.38
C ARG A 38 2.24 2.83 -8.71
N ARG A 39 2.81 3.90 -9.24
CA ARG A 39 3.83 4.67 -8.56
C ARG A 39 3.13 5.75 -7.76
N CYS A 40 3.32 5.72 -6.45
CA CYS A 40 2.58 6.52 -5.50
C CYS A 40 3.52 7.53 -4.84
N LYS A 41 3.00 8.74 -4.61
CA LYS A 41 3.76 9.89 -4.10
C LYS A 41 3.24 10.31 -2.74
N LEU A 42 4.14 10.37 -1.76
CA LEU A 42 3.84 10.87 -0.41
C LEU A 42 4.58 12.17 -0.16
N ASP A 43 3.86 13.17 0.32
CA ASP A 43 4.37 14.43 0.81
C ASP A 43 4.92 14.27 2.23
N ILE A 44 6.20 14.58 2.41
CA ILE A 44 6.91 14.48 3.69
C ILE A 44 6.63 15.70 4.60
N ASP A 45 6.01 16.75 4.08
CA ASP A 45 5.68 17.98 4.83
C ASP A 45 4.49 17.80 5.81
N ALA A 46 3.89 16.61 5.87
CA ALA A 46 2.90 16.26 6.89
C ALA A 46 3.54 16.17 8.32
N PRO A 47 2.81 16.50 9.40
CA PRO A 47 3.43 17.03 10.62
C PRO A 47 4.41 16.08 11.35
N ARG A 48 5.66 16.56 11.51
CA ARG A 48 6.66 16.27 12.56
C ARG A 48 7.44 14.95 12.59
N LEU A 49 7.21 13.92 11.78
CA LEU A 49 7.99 12.67 11.90
C LEU A 49 9.16 12.47 10.91
N LEU A 50 9.06 12.95 9.66
CA LEU A 50 10.01 12.57 8.59
C LEU A 50 10.90 13.69 8.02
N LYS A 51 10.72 14.95 8.42
CA LYS A 51 11.53 16.09 7.94
C LYS A 51 13.05 15.97 8.21
N LYS A 52 13.47 15.09 9.12
CA LYS A 52 14.89 14.91 9.46
C LYS A 52 15.61 13.85 8.60
N ILE A 53 14.89 13.09 7.78
CA ILE A 53 15.50 12.02 6.98
C ILE A 53 15.71 12.52 5.55
N ALA A 54 16.91 13.04 5.30
CA ALA A 54 17.54 13.12 3.98
C ALA A 54 17.07 14.18 2.94
N GLY A 55 16.30 15.20 3.32
CA GLY A 55 16.16 16.42 2.51
C GLY A 55 15.41 16.26 1.18
N VAL A 56 14.40 15.38 1.14
CA VAL A 56 13.50 15.23 -0.02
C VAL A 56 12.09 15.65 0.39
N ASP A 57 11.41 16.37 -0.51
CA ASP A 57 10.05 16.86 -0.27
C ASP A 57 9.00 15.73 -0.44
N TYR A 58 9.35 14.71 -1.22
CA TYR A 58 8.47 13.58 -1.53
C TYR A 58 9.20 12.24 -1.44
N VAL A 59 8.46 11.20 -1.07
CA VAL A 59 8.88 9.81 -1.21
C VAL A 59 7.96 9.06 -2.16
N TYR A 60 8.57 8.18 -2.95
CA TYR A 60 7.91 7.38 -3.95
C TYR A 60 7.96 5.91 -3.55
N PHE A 61 6.82 5.24 -3.72
CA PHE A 61 6.69 3.79 -3.58
C PHE A 61 5.96 3.23 -4.78
N VAL A 62 6.30 2.01 -5.17
CA VAL A 62 5.56 1.27 -6.18
C VAL A 62 4.65 0.31 -5.45
N GLN A 63 3.37 0.32 -5.82
CA GLN A 63 2.34 -0.52 -5.25
C GLN A 63 1.65 -1.32 -6.36
N LYS A 64 1.69 -2.65 -6.24
CA LYS A 64 1.04 -3.59 -7.13
C LYS A 64 -0.15 -4.26 -6.45
N ASN A 65 -1.33 -4.10 -7.04
CA ASN A 65 -2.56 -4.74 -6.58
C ASN A 65 -2.94 -5.83 -7.56
N SER A 66 -3.07 -7.07 -7.08
CA SER A 66 -3.51 -8.23 -7.85
C SER A 66 -4.83 -8.74 -7.27
N LEU A 67 -5.93 -8.40 -7.93
CA LEU A 67 -7.26 -8.92 -7.63
C LEU A 67 -7.50 -10.21 -8.40
N ASN A 68 -7.93 -11.25 -7.69
CA ASN A 68 -8.46 -12.47 -8.29
C ASN A 68 -9.88 -12.70 -7.75
N SER A 69 -10.87 -12.41 -8.59
CA SER A 69 -12.29 -12.55 -8.24
C SER A 69 -12.74 -14.01 -8.11
N ARG A 70 -12.07 -14.94 -8.81
CA ARG A 70 -12.36 -16.39 -8.71
C ARG A 70 -11.95 -16.93 -7.34
N GLU A 71 -10.75 -16.57 -6.91
CA GLU A 71 -10.22 -16.97 -5.59
C GLU A 71 -10.67 -16.04 -4.46
N ARG A 72 -11.38 -14.94 -4.79
CA ARG A 72 -11.82 -13.89 -3.86
C ARG A 72 -10.64 -13.35 -3.03
N THR A 73 -9.52 -13.13 -3.69
CA THR A 73 -8.30 -12.60 -3.07
C THR A 73 -7.90 -11.26 -3.65
N LEU A 74 -7.32 -10.42 -2.80
CA LEU A 74 -6.64 -9.20 -3.19
C LEU A 74 -5.25 -9.22 -2.55
N HIS A 75 -4.23 -9.32 -3.39
CA HIS A 75 -2.83 -9.20 -2.99
C HIS A 75 -2.36 -7.79 -3.28
N ILE A 76 -1.67 -7.18 -2.33
CA ILE A 76 -1.08 -5.86 -2.45
C ILE A 76 0.40 -6.01 -2.07
N GLU A 77 1.28 -5.67 -2.99
CA GLU A 77 2.72 -5.63 -2.79
C GLU A 77 3.16 -4.16 -2.89
N ALA A 78 3.90 -3.66 -1.92
CA ALA A 78 4.43 -2.30 -1.95
C ALA A 78 5.92 -2.30 -1.64
N HIS A 79 6.70 -1.54 -2.40
CA HIS A 79 8.12 -1.31 -2.13
C HIS A 79 8.51 0.15 -2.34
N ASN A 80 9.48 0.62 -1.57
CA ASN A 80 9.99 1.97 -1.72
C ASN A 80 10.92 2.08 -2.93
N GLU A 81 10.72 3.13 -3.72
CA GLU A 81 11.66 3.53 -4.78
C GLU A 81 12.67 4.53 -4.21
N THR A 82 12.16 5.54 -3.49
CA THR A 82 13.01 6.51 -2.79
C THR A 82 13.72 5.84 -1.62
N PHE A 83 15.02 6.13 -1.48
CA PHE A 83 15.91 5.54 -0.46
C PHE A 83 16.13 4.03 -0.53
N SER A 84 15.79 3.37 -1.65
CA SER A 84 16.01 1.92 -1.85
C SER A 84 17.46 1.46 -1.64
N ASN A 85 18.44 2.34 -1.85
CA ASN A 85 19.86 2.09 -1.57
C ASN A 85 20.25 2.17 -0.08
N ARG A 86 19.38 2.69 0.79
CA ARG A 86 19.65 2.93 2.23
C ARG A 86 18.73 2.13 3.14
N VAL A 87 17.46 2.02 2.75
CA VAL A 87 16.42 1.29 3.46
C VAL A 87 15.59 0.55 2.43
N ILE A 88 15.43 -0.75 2.64
CA ILE A 88 14.53 -1.58 1.82
C ILE A 88 13.27 -1.82 2.65
N ILE A 89 12.16 -1.30 2.16
CA ILE A 89 10.80 -1.52 2.65
C ILE A 89 10.12 -2.39 1.60
N HIS A 90 9.69 -3.57 2.01
CA HIS A 90 8.82 -4.42 1.22
C HIS A 90 7.64 -4.87 2.09
N GLU A 91 6.45 -4.55 1.64
CA GLU A 91 5.20 -4.91 2.29
C GLU A 91 4.42 -5.86 1.41
N HIS A 92 3.91 -6.93 2.02
CA HIS A 92 2.93 -7.80 1.39
C HIS A 92 1.66 -7.85 2.24
N CYS A 93 0.56 -7.42 1.64
CA CYS A 93 -0.79 -7.42 2.17
C CYS A 93 -1.64 -8.43 1.39
N CYS A 94 -2.35 -9.32 2.08
CA CYS A 94 -3.29 -10.23 1.43
C CYS A 94 -4.64 -10.20 2.12
N TYR A 95 -5.68 -9.86 1.37
CA TYR A 95 -7.08 -9.93 1.80
C TYR A 95 -7.77 -11.12 1.15
N THR A 96 -8.46 -11.92 1.96
CA THR A 96 -9.32 -13.00 1.49
C THR A 96 -10.69 -12.89 2.15
N VAL A 97 -11.72 -13.34 1.42
CA VAL A 97 -13.08 -13.47 1.98
C VAL A 97 -13.23 -14.87 2.57
N SER A 98 -13.70 -14.95 3.82
CA SER A 98 -14.04 -16.22 4.46
C SER A 98 -15.04 -17.01 3.60
N ARG A 99 -14.91 -18.35 3.56
CA ARG A 99 -15.86 -19.23 2.87
C ARG A 99 -17.19 -19.37 3.60
N ASP A 100 -17.27 -18.87 4.82
CA ASP A 100 -18.50 -18.90 5.61
C ASP A 100 -19.42 -17.73 5.18
N PRO A 101 -20.60 -18.01 4.60
CA PRO A 101 -21.54 -17.00 4.13
C PRO A 101 -22.10 -16.11 5.26
N SER A 102 -21.89 -16.46 6.53
CA SER A 102 -22.30 -15.65 7.69
C SER A 102 -21.21 -14.69 8.20
N SER A 103 -19.96 -14.82 7.74
CA SER A 103 -18.85 -13.93 8.13
C SER A 103 -18.34 -13.14 6.94
N LEU A 104 -18.68 -11.84 6.89
CA LEU A 104 -18.01 -10.85 6.03
C LEU A 104 -16.64 -10.46 6.61
N GLU A 105 -15.87 -11.44 7.09
CA GLU A 105 -14.55 -11.19 7.65
C GLU A 105 -13.51 -11.09 6.51
N LEU A 106 -12.99 -9.88 6.32
CA LEU A 106 -11.77 -9.66 5.55
C LEU A 106 -10.58 -10.04 6.44
N ARG A 107 -9.89 -11.13 6.10
CA ARG A 107 -8.64 -11.51 6.79
C ARG A 107 -7.48 -10.87 6.06
N GLY A 108 -6.90 -9.84 6.64
CA GLY A 108 -5.65 -9.24 6.17
C GLY A 108 -4.44 -9.82 6.90
N ARG A 109 -3.40 -10.19 6.15
CA ARG A 109 -2.05 -10.44 6.69
C ARG A 109 -1.11 -9.42 6.10
N VAL A 110 -0.39 -8.70 6.97
CA VAL A 110 0.63 -7.74 6.61
C VAL A 110 1.99 -8.29 7.03
N GLN A 111 2.92 -8.38 6.09
CA GLN A 111 4.32 -8.70 6.36
C GLN A 111 5.19 -7.55 5.86
N THR A 112 5.85 -6.85 6.78
CA THR A 112 6.80 -5.78 6.45
C THR A 112 8.21 -6.27 6.71
N LEU A 113 9.04 -6.30 5.67
CA LEU A 113 10.47 -6.56 5.79
C LEU A 113 11.20 -5.23 5.74
N LEU A 114 11.86 -4.88 6.85
CA LEU A 114 12.78 -3.76 6.93
C LEU A 114 14.20 -4.32 7.02
N LYS A 115 15.02 -4.11 6.00
CA LYS A 115 16.46 -4.37 6.09
C LYS A 115 17.15 -3.03 6.34
N GLN A 116 17.64 -2.83 7.56
CA GLN A 116 18.37 -1.63 7.96
C GLN A 116 19.69 -1.99 8.62
N ASP A 117 20.77 -1.37 8.13
CA ASP A 117 22.11 -1.38 8.74
C ASP A 117 22.16 -0.44 9.96
N GLY A 118 21.31 -0.68 10.96
CA GLY A 118 21.31 0.02 12.25
C GLY A 118 20.62 1.40 12.26
N SER A 119 19.57 1.50 13.08
CA SER A 119 18.85 2.70 13.55
C SER A 119 17.63 3.19 12.72
N TRP A 120 16.54 3.38 13.47
CA TRP A 120 15.11 3.30 13.13
C TRP A 120 14.50 4.48 12.34
N CYS A 121 13.38 4.21 11.64
CA CYS A 121 12.05 4.88 11.78
C CYS A 121 11.21 4.83 10.48
N PHE A 122 10.42 3.77 10.26
CA PHE A 122 9.33 3.79 9.24
C PHE A 122 8.10 2.95 9.60
N HIS A 123 8.02 2.45 10.84
CA HIS A 123 6.90 1.62 11.30
C HIS A 123 5.57 2.40 11.37
N GLN A 124 5.63 3.73 11.43
CA GLN A 124 4.47 4.58 11.72
C GLN A 124 3.66 4.99 10.49
N LEU A 125 4.25 5.00 9.28
CA LEU A 125 3.50 5.38 8.07
C LEU A 125 2.59 4.25 7.57
N LEU A 126 2.98 3.00 7.82
CA LEU A 126 2.23 1.80 7.42
C LEU A 126 1.17 1.39 8.46
N LEU A 127 1.41 1.63 9.75
CA LEU A 127 0.37 1.48 10.78
C LEU A 127 -0.75 2.52 10.63
N LEU A 128 -0.46 3.73 10.14
CA LEU A 128 -1.49 4.73 9.79
C LEU A 128 -2.37 4.29 8.59
N LEU A 129 -1.93 3.31 7.78
CA LEU A 129 -2.74 2.71 6.71
C LEU A 129 -3.62 1.55 7.18
N TRP A 130 -3.37 1.01 8.38
CA TRP A 130 -4.04 -0.19 8.91
C TRP A 130 -4.90 0.09 10.16
N ASP A 131 -4.51 1.01 11.05
CA ASP A 131 -5.19 1.22 12.32
C ASP A 131 -6.08 2.47 12.34
N GLU A 132 -7.20 2.41 11.61
CA GLU A 132 -8.47 2.99 12.08
C GLU A 132 -9.62 2.00 11.82
N ARG A 133 -9.76 1.11 12.81
CA ARG A 133 -10.98 0.57 13.43
C ARG A 133 -12.32 0.83 12.73
N HIS A 134 -13.08 -0.25 12.56
CA HIS A 134 -14.51 -0.35 12.86
C HIS A 134 -15.29 0.97 12.71
N GLY A 135 -15.74 1.22 11.49
CA GLY A 135 -16.82 2.14 11.14
C GLY A 135 -17.61 1.56 9.99
#